data_AF-A0A7W0NTX4-F1
#
_entry.id   AF-A0A7W0NTX4-F1
#
_cell.length_a   1.000
_cell.length_b   1.000
_cell.length_c   1.000
_cell.angle_alpha   90.00
_cell.angle_beta   90.00
_cell.angle_gamma   90.00
#
_symmetry.space_group_name_H-M   'P 1'
#
loop_
_entity.id
_entity.type
_entity.pdbx_description
1 polymer ?
#
loop_
_entity_poly.entity_id
_entity_poly.type
_entity_poly.pdbx_seq_one_letter_code
_entity_poly.pdbx_strand_id
1 'polypeptide(L)'
;MKITKITYYGGGRDKICRLGLADLFLELQEIILQTKIVLEESAEANGAAGIREALDASFAGGDNWIGIKAGGIDWIKKIRYNQTFLARLGVEIQVSARSDLLIRDVVHLRNSLQKAEIDVGVIVVPDDRLQKFLPDRTPCFSDAIRYIEVEFKEATTFPIVVIGIEHDAPGKAIPKKKTNQGRGKPRGDRL
;
A
#
# COMPACT_ATOMS: atom_id res chain seq x y z
N MET A 1 13.21 -1.54 5.04
CA MET A 1 12.77 -2.18 3.79
C MET A 1 13.51 -1.54 2.65
N LYS A 2 13.42 -2.11 1.46
CA LYS A 2 13.97 -1.52 0.23
C LYS A 2 12.85 -1.02 -0.65
N ILE A 3 13.09 0.07 -1.36
CA ILE A 3 12.28 0.48 -2.52
C ILE A 3 13.01 -0.03 -3.75
N THR A 4 12.36 -0.87 -4.55
CA THR A 4 12.99 -1.49 -5.72
C THR A 4 12.57 -0.81 -7.03
N LYS A 5 11.34 -0.33 -7.09
CA LYS A 5 10.74 0.26 -8.30
C LYS A 5 9.83 1.42 -7.94
N ILE A 6 9.79 2.44 -8.80
CA ILE A 6 8.80 3.52 -8.73
C ILE A 6 8.30 3.80 -10.13
N THR A 7 6.98 3.73 -10.34
CA THR A 7 6.32 4.11 -11.59
C THR A 7 5.37 5.27 -11.34
N TYR A 8 5.34 6.23 -12.28
CA TYR A 8 4.51 7.43 -12.19
C TYR A 8 3.48 7.46 -13.34
N TYR A 9 2.25 7.82 -13.02
CA TYR A 9 1.13 7.94 -13.96
C TYR A 9 0.51 9.34 -13.90
N GLY A 10 -0.21 9.74 -14.96
CA GLY A 10 -1.04 10.95 -15.00
C GLY A 10 -0.37 12.24 -14.52
N GLY A 11 0.92 12.41 -14.79
CA GLY A 11 1.70 13.57 -14.31
C GLY A 11 1.97 13.57 -12.81
N GLY A 12 1.88 12.43 -12.13
CA GLY A 12 2.12 12.29 -10.68
C GLY A 12 3.47 12.85 -10.24
N ARG A 13 4.54 12.59 -11.01
CA ARG A 13 5.87 13.18 -10.77
C ARG A 13 5.83 14.71 -10.80
N ASP A 14 5.24 15.28 -11.86
CA ASP A 14 5.17 16.72 -12.04
C ASP A 14 4.28 17.38 -10.97
N LYS A 15 3.16 16.75 -10.58
CA LYS A 15 2.34 17.22 -9.48
C LYS A 15 3.08 17.20 -8.15
N ILE A 16 3.85 16.14 -7.87
CA ILE A 16 4.67 16.07 -6.66
C ILE A 16 5.60 17.29 -6.60
N CYS A 17 6.34 17.55 -7.68
CA CYS A 17 7.26 18.68 -7.75
C CYS A 17 6.54 20.05 -7.67
N ARG A 18 5.48 20.24 -8.47
CA ARG A 18 4.81 21.54 -8.64
C ARG A 18 3.94 21.95 -7.45
N LEU A 19 3.37 20.98 -6.73
CA LEU A 19 2.59 21.23 -5.52
C LEU A 19 3.46 21.22 -4.26
N GLY A 20 4.79 21.15 -4.41
CA GLY A 20 5.78 21.10 -3.34
C GLY A 20 5.77 19.79 -2.54
N LEU A 21 4.98 18.78 -2.93
CA LEU A 21 4.84 17.51 -2.19
C LEU A 21 6.13 16.66 -2.16
N ALA A 22 7.25 17.16 -2.69
CA ALA A 22 8.53 16.47 -2.69
C ALA A 22 8.96 16.07 -1.27
N ASP A 23 8.84 16.96 -0.29
CA ASP A 23 9.21 16.66 1.10
C ASP A 23 8.33 15.56 1.70
N LEU A 24 7.01 15.60 1.44
CA LEU A 24 6.10 14.53 1.87
C LEU A 24 6.40 13.20 1.16
N PHE A 25 6.81 13.24 -0.10
CA PHE A 25 7.17 12.05 -0.85
C PHE A 25 8.51 11.47 -0.40
N LEU A 26 9.47 12.30 0.02
CA LEU A 26 10.71 11.86 0.67
C LEU A 26 10.43 11.26 2.05
N GLU A 27 9.56 11.88 2.83
CA GLU A 27 9.14 11.35 4.13
C GLU A 27 8.46 9.98 3.99
N LEU A 28 7.58 9.82 2.99
CA LEU A 28 6.99 8.51 2.67
C LEU A 28 8.07 7.45 2.37
N GLN A 29 9.07 7.82 1.55
CA GLN A 29 10.17 6.91 1.26
C GLN A 29 10.99 6.59 2.51
N GLU A 30 11.23 7.57 3.37
CA GLU A 30 11.91 7.39 4.65
C GLU A 30 11.15 6.43 5.57
N ILE A 31 9.84 6.58 5.73
CA ILE A 31 8.98 5.66 6.48
C ILE A 31 9.16 4.22 5.97
N ILE A 32 9.10 4.02 4.64
CA ILE A 32 9.30 2.70 4.03
C ILE A 32 10.72 2.17 4.33
N LEU A 33 11.75 2.97 4.13
CA LEU A 33 13.15 2.56 4.32
C LEU A 33 13.48 2.25 5.79
N GLN A 34 12.91 3.00 6.72
CA GLN A 34 13.08 2.82 8.16
C GLN A 34 12.31 1.62 8.72
N THR A 35 11.15 1.28 8.12
CA THR A 35 10.39 0.08 8.49
C THR A 35 11.28 -1.16 8.32
N LYS A 36 11.61 -1.89 9.39
CA LYS A 36 12.50 -3.07 9.30
C LYS A 36 11.69 -4.33 9.09
N ILE A 37 11.94 -5.03 7.98
CA ILE A 37 11.34 -6.32 7.66
C ILE A 37 12.43 -7.35 7.38
N VAL A 38 12.48 -8.37 8.22
CA VAL A 38 13.23 -9.61 7.99
C VAL A 38 12.24 -10.77 7.94
N LEU A 39 12.47 -11.73 7.05
CA LEU A 39 11.52 -12.81 6.81
C LEU A 39 12.23 -14.08 6.35
N GLU A 40 11.54 -15.22 6.45
CA GLU A 40 12.08 -16.48 5.94
C GLU A 40 11.97 -16.52 4.42
N GLU A 41 13.07 -16.73 3.70
CA GLU A 41 13.09 -16.80 2.23
C GLU A 41 12.64 -18.19 1.71
N SER A 42 11.54 -18.69 2.26
CA SER A 42 10.86 -19.92 1.84
C SER A 42 9.50 -19.56 1.23
N ALA A 43 9.11 -20.28 0.18
CA ALA A 43 7.86 -20.01 -0.54
C ALA A 43 6.66 -20.01 0.41
N GLU A 44 5.86 -18.94 0.35
CA GLU A 44 4.68 -18.72 1.20
C GLU A 44 4.91 -18.86 2.71
N ALA A 45 6.13 -18.79 3.23
CA ALA A 45 6.38 -19.04 4.65
C ALA A 45 5.83 -17.93 5.57
N ASN A 46 5.60 -16.74 5.03
CA ASN A 46 5.40 -15.54 5.84
C ASN A 46 3.95 -15.05 5.82
N GLY A 47 3.53 -14.43 6.93
CA GLY A 47 2.26 -13.72 7.03
C GLY A 47 2.36 -12.29 6.50
N ALA A 48 1.69 -12.01 5.39
CA ALA A 48 1.63 -10.67 4.80
C ALA A 48 1.07 -9.59 5.75
N ALA A 49 0.18 -9.96 6.67
CA ALA A 49 -0.38 -9.05 7.66
C ALA A 49 0.67 -8.43 8.58
N GLY A 50 1.77 -9.12 8.88
CA GLY A 50 2.84 -8.56 9.71
C GLY A 50 3.60 -7.44 9.01
N ILE A 51 3.71 -7.48 7.67
CA ILE A 51 4.29 -6.38 6.88
C ILE A 51 3.37 -5.17 6.94
N ARG A 52 2.06 -5.37 6.79
CA ARG A 52 1.05 -4.30 6.90
C ARG A 52 1.12 -3.63 8.26
N GLU A 53 1.15 -4.41 9.34
CA GLU A 53 1.22 -3.89 10.72
C GLU A 53 2.51 -3.08 10.96
N ALA A 54 3.65 -3.53 10.47
CA ALA A 54 4.92 -2.82 10.61
C ALA A 54 4.92 -1.48 9.86
N LEU A 55 4.35 -1.45 8.64
CA LEU A 55 4.18 -0.21 7.88
C LEU A 55 3.20 0.73 8.60
N ASP A 56 2.02 0.24 8.99
CA ASP A 56 1.03 1.05 9.72
C ASP A 56 1.60 1.63 11.02
N ALA A 57 2.40 0.86 11.76
CA ALA A 57 3.08 1.34 12.95
C ALA A 57 4.09 2.46 12.64
N SER A 58 4.80 2.35 11.51
CA SER A 58 5.77 3.36 11.07
C SER A 58 5.08 4.64 10.62
N PHE A 59 3.94 4.55 9.92
CA PHE A 59 3.11 5.71 9.61
C PHE A 59 2.50 6.36 10.86
N ALA A 60 2.03 5.55 11.81
CA ALA A 60 1.47 6.06 13.07
C ALA A 60 2.51 6.78 13.94
N GLY A 61 3.79 6.42 13.81
CA GLY A 61 4.91 7.12 14.44
C GLY A 61 5.36 8.38 13.71
N GLY A 62 4.90 8.59 12.47
CA GLY A 62 5.20 9.79 11.68
C GLY A 62 4.31 10.97 12.04
N ASP A 63 4.84 12.19 11.89
CA ASP A 63 4.12 13.40 12.24
C ASP A 63 2.95 13.65 11.28
N ASN A 64 1.75 13.90 11.81
CA ASN A 64 0.58 14.37 11.07
C ASN A 64 0.08 13.46 9.93
N TRP A 65 0.45 12.19 9.91
CA TRP A 65 -0.20 11.18 9.08
C TRP A 65 -1.55 10.78 9.68
N ILE A 66 -2.61 10.88 8.88
CA ILE A 66 -3.98 10.56 9.32
C ILE A 66 -4.35 9.21 8.72
N GLY A 67 -4.44 8.19 9.59
CA GLY A 67 -4.87 6.84 9.21
C GLY A 67 -6.40 6.72 9.14
N ILE A 68 -6.92 6.15 8.05
CA ILE A 68 -8.35 5.89 7.87
C ILE A 68 -8.60 4.39 7.91
N LYS A 69 -9.46 3.93 8.82
CA LYS A 69 -9.67 2.49 9.06
C LYS A 69 -10.68 1.81 8.11
N ALA A 70 -11.58 2.57 7.49
CA ALA A 70 -12.62 2.01 6.63
C ALA A 70 -13.08 3.00 5.56
N GLY A 71 -13.18 2.52 4.32
CA GLY A 71 -13.84 3.22 3.22
C GLY A 71 -13.11 4.46 2.67
N GLY A 72 -11.86 4.67 3.06
CA GLY A 72 -11.01 5.75 2.55
C GLY A 72 -9.58 5.27 2.37
N ILE A 73 -8.72 6.20 1.93
CA ILE A 73 -7.29 5.95 1.70
C ILE A 73 -6.60 5.64 3.02
N ASP A 74 -5.81 4.55 3.06
CA ASP A 74 -5.17 4.06 4.28
C ASP A 74 -4.49 5.18 5.08
N TRP A 75 -3.70 6.03 4.41
CA TRP A 75 -2.98 7.14 5.03
C TRP A 75 -3.04 8.41 4.19
N ILE A 76 -3.34 9.54 4.82
CA ILE A 76 -3.30 10.86 4.18
C ILE A 76 -2.45 11.80 5.02
N LYS A 77 -1.52 12.53 4.37
CA LYS A 77 -0.84 13.67 4.98
C LYS A 77 -1.11 14.93 4.16
N LYS A 78 -1.29 16.03 4.87
CA LYS A 78 -1.59 17.34 4.31
C LYS A 78 -0.42 18.28 4.58
N ILE A 79 -0.05 19.07 3.58
CA ILE A 79 0.91 20.16 3.72
C ILE A 79 0.25 21.47 3.35
N ARG A 80 0.41 22.46 4.23
CA ARG A 80 -0.09 23.81 4.05
C ARG A 80 1.12 24.73 3.93
N TYR A 81 1.28 25.36 2.77
CA TYR A 81 2.40 26.29 2.54
C TYR A 81 2.09 27.70 3.00
N ASN A 82 0.81 28.07 2.98
CA ASN A 82 0.33 29.38 3.42
C ASN A 82 -1.17 29.28 3.77
N GLN A 83 -1.86 30.41 3.94
CA GLN A 83 -3.28 30.40 4.28
C GLN A 83 -4.19 29.87 3.15
N THR A 84 -3.71 29.85 1.90
CA THR A 84 -4.55 29.61 0.71
C THR A 84 -4.31 28.25 0.04
N PHE A 85 -3.07 27.73 0.08
CA PHE A 85 -2.70 26.52 -0.63
C PHE A 85 -2.50 25.33 0.32
N LEU A 86 -3.27 24.27 0.05
CA LEU A 86 -3.29 23.02 0.80
C LEU A 86 -3.15 21.87 -0.18
N ALA A 87 -2.06 21.12 -0.09
CA ALA A 87 -1.80 19.94 -0.89
C ALA A 87 -1.85 18.67 -0.02
N ARG A 88 -2.24 17.55 -0.61
CA ARG A 88 -2.50 16.29 0.09
C ARG A 88 -1.92 15.11 -0.68
N LEU A 89 -1.17 14.28 0.02
CA LEU A 89 -0.68 13.00 -0.46
C LEU A 89 -1.48 11.88 0.19
N GLY A 90 -2.09 11.01 -0.62
CA GLY A 90 -2.75 9.79 -0.15
C GLY A 90 -1.92 8.56 -0.45
N VAL A 91 -1.88 7.60 0.47
CA VAL A 91 -1.12 6.36 0.35
C VAL A 91 -2.02 5.17 0.67
N GLU A 92 -2.08 4.19 -0.23
CA GLU A 92 -2.70 2.88 -0.04
C GLU A 92 -1.61 1.82 0.12
N ILE A 93 -1.68 1.00 1.17
CA ILE A 93 -0.71 -0.04 1.49
C ILE A 93 -1.30 -1.41 1.15
N GLN A 94 -0.93 -1.91 -0.01
CA GLN A 94 -1.44 -3.16 -0.58
C GLN A 94 -0.40 -4.27 -0.49
N VAL A 95 -0.18 -4.75 0.74
CA VAL A 95 0.79 -5.83 1.03
C VAL A 95 0.15 -7.10 1.55
N SER A 96 -1.14 -7.08 1.94
CA SER A 96 -1.80 -8.20 2.64
C SER A 96 -3.22 -8.54 2.16
N ALA A 97 -3.77 -7.76 1.23
CA ALA A 97 -5.03 -8.09 0.59
C ALA A 97 -4.84 -9.25 -0.42
N ARG A 98 -5.93 -9.75 -0.99
CA ARG A 98 -5.83 -10.57 -2.21
C ARG A 98 -5.58 -9.65 -3.41
N SER A 99 -4.82 -10.12 -4.39
CA SER A 99 -4.42 -9.35 -5.57
C SER A 99 -5.62 -8.86 -6.40
N ASP A 100 -6.73 -9.62 -6.44
CA ASP A 100 -7.98 -9.24 -7.09
C ASP A 100 -8.62 -7.98 -6.47
N LEU A 101 -8.25 -7.62 -5.25
CA LEU A 101 -8.78 -6.44 -4.58
C LEU A 101 -8.02 -5.16 -4.92
N LEU A 102 -6.82 -5.25 -5.51
CA LEU A 102 -6.01 -4.08 -5.82
C LEU A 102 -6.73 -3.09 -6.76
N ILE A 103 -7.53 -3.61 -7.70
CA ILE A 103 -8.36 -2.78 -8.56
C ILE A 103 -9.30 -1.86 -7.79
N ARG A 104 -9.81 -2.32 -6.63
CA ARG A 104 -10.69 -1.53 -5.77
C ARG A 104 -9.94 -0.33 -5.20
N ASP A 105 -8.69 -0.52 -4.81
CA ASP A 105 -7.85 0.55 -4.25
C ASP A 105 -7.45 1.57 -5.33
N VAL A 106 -7.17 1.11 -6.56
CA VAL A 106 -6.99 2.01 -7.71
C VAL A 106 -8.25 2.84 -7.95
N VAL A 107 -9.44 2.23 -7.87
CA VAL A 107 -10.72 2.93 -8.00
C VAL A 107 -10.95 3.90 -6.84
N HIS A 108 -10.61 3.54 -5.61
CA HIS A 108 -10.71 4.43 -4.45
C HIS A 108 -9.80 5.65 -4.62
N LEU A 109 -8.53 5.46 -4.99
CA LEU A 109 -7.60 6.56 -5.28
C LEU A 109 -8.14 7.47 -6.38
N ARG A 110 -8.65 6.91 -7.48
CA ARG A 110 -9.27 7.68 -8.57
C ARG A 110 -10.43 8.54 -8.04
N ASN A 111 -11.33 7.97 -7.24
CA ASN A 111 -12.46 8.69 -6.68
C ASN A 111 -12.01 9.83 -5.75
N SER A 112 -11.03 9.59 -4.88
CA SER A 112 -10.51 10.61 -3.97
C SER A 112 -9.74 11.72 -4.70
N LEU A 113 -9.04 11.40 -5.78
CA LEU A 113 -8.42 12.39 -6.68
C LEU A 113 -9.47 13.25 -7.38
N GLN A 114 -10.55 12.65 -7.90
CA GLN A 114 -11.64 13.38 -8.54
C GLN A 114 -12.39 14.30 -7.57
N LYS A 115 -12.55 13.87 -6.31
CA LYS A 115 -13.18 14.65 -5.24
C LYS A 115 -12.25 15.68 -4.60
N ALA A 116 -11.00 15.79 -5.05
CA ALA A 116 -9.96 16.62 -4.45
C ALA A 116 -9.73 16.33 -2.94
N GLU A 117 -9.98 15.10 -2.51
CA GLU A 117 -9.65 14.60 -1.17
C GLU A 117 -8.14 14.40 -1.04
N ILE A 118 -7.47 14.09 -2.16
CA ILE A 118 -6.02 14.05 -2.33
C ILE A 118 -5.63 14.68 -3.66
N ASP A 119 -4.36 15.11 -3.79
CA ASP A 119 -3.81 15.70 -5.01
C ASP A 119 -2.95 14.70 -5.82
N VAL A 120 -2.33 13.76 -5.10
CA VAL A 120 -1.51 12.65 -5.61
C VAL A 120 -1.82 11.40 -4.79
N GLY A 121 -2.02 10.27 -5.47
CA GLY A 121 -2.20 8.96 -4.84
C GLY A 121 -0.93 8.12 -4.96
N VAL A 122 -0.60 7.35 -3.93
CA VAL A 122 0.53 6.41 -3.93
C VAL A 122 0.02 5.03 -3.55
N ILE A 123 0.41 4.01 -4.31
CA ILE A 123 0.15 2.60 -4.01
C ILE A 123 1.47 1.95 -3.66
N VAL A 124 1.55 1.40 -2.45
CA VAL A 124 2.73 0.67 -1.96
C VAL A 124 2.42 -0.83 -2.02
N VAL A 125 3.19 -1.57 -2.82
CA VAL A 125 3.00 -3.01 -3.06
C VAL A 125 4.32 -3.77 -2.94
N PRO A 126 4.30 -5.06 -2.56
CA PRO A 126 5.46 -5.94 -2.65
C PRO A 126 6.01 -5.97 -4.08
N ASP A 127 7.33 -6.02 -4.23
CA ASP A 127 7.92 -6.41 -5.50
C ASP A 127 7.64 -7.90 -5.78
N ASP A 128 7.75 -8.30 -7.05
CA ASP A 128 7.49 -9.67 -7.51
C ASP A 128 8.36 -10.71 -6.79
N ARG A 129 9.57 -10.32 -6.36
CA ARG A 129 10.46 -11.19 -5.56
C ARG A 129 9.93 -11.39 -4.15
N LEU A 130 9.49 -10.30 -3.48
CA LEU A 130 8.96 -10.38 -2.12
C LEU A 130 7.68 -11.22 -2.08
N GLN A 131 6.81 -11.08 -3.08
CA GLN A 131 5.55 -11.81 -3.18
C GLN A 131 5.73 -13.34 -3.12
N LYS A 132 6.85 -13.89 -3.63
CA LYS A 132 7.16 -15.33 -3.58
C LYS A 132 7.24 -15.89 -2.15
N PHE A 133 7.58 -15.05 -1.17
CA PHE A 133 7.70 -15.44 0.23
C PHE A 133 6.42 -15.19 1.05
N LEU A 134 5.41 -14.56 0.42
CA LEU A 134 4.12 -14.21 1.02
C LEU A 134 3.05 -15.22 0.60
N PRO A 135 1.87 -15.25 1.25
CA PRO A 135 0.82 -16.18 0.90
C PRO A 135 0.38 -16.02 -0.55
N ASP A 136 -0.10 -17.11 -1.14
CA ASP A 136 -0.65 -17.10 -2.50
C ASP A 136 -1.69 -15.98 -2.71
N ARG A 137 -1.63 -15.36 -3.89
CA ARG A 137 -2.43 -14.19 -4.30
C ARG A 137 -2.20 -12.92 -3.48
N THR A 138 -1.10 -12.79 -2.74
CA THR A 138 -0.69 -11.46 -2.27
C THR A 138 -0.38 -10.58 -3.50
N PRO A 139 -0.87 -9.32 -3.58
CA PRO A 139 -0.55 -8.42 -4.68
C PRO A 139 0.95 -8.22 -4.83
N CYS A 140 1.40 -8.02 -6.07
CA CYS A 140 2.75 -7.57 -6.37
C CYS A 140 2.77 -6.34 -7.29
N PHE A 141 3.98 -5.84 -7.53
CA PHE A 141 4.22 -4.73 -8.44
C PHE A 141 3.65 -4.99 -9.84
N SER A 142 3.90 -6.17 -10.43
CA SER A 142 3.36 -6.49 -11.76
C SER A 142 1.83 -6.52 -11.79
N ASP A 143 1.17 -6.98 -10.72
CA ASP A 143 -0.28 -6.88 -10.61
C ASP A 143 -0.74 -5.42 -10.66
N ALA A 144 -0.09 -4.54 -9.90
CA ALA A 144 -0.44 -3.12 -9.87
C ALA A 144 -0.31 -2.44 -11.24
N ILE A 145 0.79 -2.72 -11.94
CA ILE A 145 0.98 -2.23 -13.31
C ILE A 145 -0.11 -2.78 -14.25
N ARG A 146 -0.39 -4.08 -14.19
CA ARG A 146 -1.43 -4.73 -15.00
C ARG A 146 -2.81 -4.11 -14.76
N TYR A 147 -3.18 -3.87 -13.51
CA TYR A 147 -4.46 -3.26 -13.18
C TYR A 147 -4.56 -1.81 -13.69
N ILE A 148 -3.50 -1.02 -13.55
CA ILE A 148 -3.51 0.39 -13.99
C ILE A 148 -3.46 0.50 -15.52
N GLU A 149 -2.62 -0.27 -16.20
CA GLU A 149 -2.34 -0.08 -17.62
C GLU A 149 -3.27 -0.89 -18.53
N VAL A 150 -3.74 -2.06 -18.06
CA VAL A 150 -4.51 -3.00 -18.88
C VAL A 150 -5.97 -3.04 -18.45
N GLU A 151 -6.25 -3.37 -17.19
CA GLU A 151 -7.62 -3.62 -16.75
C GLU A 151 -8.44 -2.35 -16.51
N PHE A 152 -7.80 -1.31 -15.99
CA PHE A 152 -8.44 -0.06 -15.63
C PHE A 152 -7.64 1.14 -16.14
N LYS A 153 -7.44 1.13 -17.47
CA LYS A 153 -6.63 2.09 -18.21
C LYS A 153 -6.93 3.57 -17.92
N GLU A 154 -8.17 3.91 -17.53
CA GLU A 154 -8.54 5.27 -17.11
C GLU A 154 -7.61 5.79 -15.97
N ALA A 155 -7.16 4.90 -15.08
CA ALA A 155 -6.22 5.20 -14.00
C ALA A 155 -4.91 5.84 -14.47
N THR A 156 -4.45 5.52 -15.69
CA THR A 156 -3.20 6.08 -16.25
C THR A 156 -3.23 7.61 -16.42
N THR A 157 -4.41 8.22 -16.43
CA THR A 157 -4.61 9.67 -16.56
C THR A 157 -4.62 10.40 -15.22
N PHE A 158 -4.66 9.66 -14.10
CA PHE A 158 -4.67 10.22 -12.76
C PHE A 158 -3.26 10.26 -12.16
N PRO A 159 -2.95 11.26 -11.30
CA PRO A 159 -1.63 11.41 -10.67
C PRO A 159 -1.40 10.34 -9.60
N ILE A 160 -1.09 9.12 -10.06
CA ILE A 160 -0.84 7.94 -9.24
C ILE A 160 0.65 7.60 -9.30
N VAL A 161 1.22 7.19 -8.18
CA VAL A 161 2.56 6.63 -8.07
C VAL A 161 2.46 5.21 -7.54
N VAL A 162 3.20 4.27 -8.12
CA VAL A 162 3.31 2.89 -7.63
C VAL A 162 4.72 2.67 -7.13
N ILE A 163 4.85 2.21 -5.89
CA ILE A 163 6.12 1.90 -5.24
C ILE A 163 6.19 0.39 -4.98
N GLY A 164 7.19 -0.26 -5.56
CA GLY A 164 7.55 -1.65 -5.27
C GLY A 164 8.52 -1.73 -4.09
N ILE A 165 8.23 -2.61 -3.13
CA ILE A 165 9.05 -2.77 -1.91
C ILE A 165 9.55 -4.20 -1.72
N GLU A 166 10.72 -4.34 -1.09
CA GLU A 166 11.30 -5.61 -0.67
C GLU A 166 11.68 -5.63 0.81
N HIS A 167 11.85 -6.84 1.36
CA HIS A 167 12.42 -7.06 2.69
C HIS A 167 13.92 -6.73 2.75
N ASP A 168 14.40 -6.46 3.96
CA ASP A 168 15.78 -6.04 4.19
C ASP A 168 16.76 -7.21 4.09
N ALA A 169 16.45 -8.31 4.77
CA ALA A 169 17.32 -9.48 4.88
C ALA A 169 16.54 -10.76 5.25
N PRO A 170 17.11 -11.96 5.01
CA PRO A 170 16.60 -13.21 5.54
C PRO A 170 16.50 -13.20 7.07
N GLY A 171 15.53 -13.92 7.62
CA GLY A 171 15.25 -14.00 9.04
C GLY A 171 14.24 -15.08 9.38
N LYS A 172 13.62 -14.96 10.56
CA LYS A 172 12.55 -15.86 10.99
C LYS A 172 11.27 -15.58 10.22
N ALA A 173 10.44 -16.62 10.05
CA ALA A 173 9.13 -16.48 9.44
C ALA A 173 8.26 -15.44 10.17
N ILE A 174 7.63 -14.56 9.42
CA ILE A 174 6.61 -13.66 9.96
C ILE A 174 5.36 -14.50 10.26
N PRO A 175 4.81 -14.49 11.49
CA PRO A 175 3.66 -15.31 11.85
C PRO A 175 2.45 -15.04 10.95
N LYS A 176 1.84 -16.10 10.42
CA LYS A 176 0.57 -16.02 9.70
C LYS A 176 -0.57 -15.77 10.69
N LYS A 177 -1.44 -14.80 10.40
CA LYS A 177 -2.70 -14.66 11.14
C LYS A 177 -3.58 -15.87 10.83
N LYS A 178 -4.12 -16.52 11.86
CA LYS A 178 -5.17 -17.53 11.70
C LYS A 178 -6.46 -16.82 11.28
N THR A 179 -6.83 -16.93 10.02
CA THR A 179 -8.16 -16.55 9.53
C THR A 179 -9.00 -17.83 9.39
N ASN A 180 -10.27 -17.76 9.79
CA ASN A 180 -11.22 -18.88 9.95
C ASN A 180 -10.96 -19.81 11.16
N GLN A 181 -11.35 -19.38 12.36
CA GLN A 181 -11.92 -20.35 13.30
C GLN A 181 -13.27 -20.76 12.71
N GLY A 182 -13.30 -21.89 12.00
CA GLY A 182 -14.52 -22.40 11.40
C GLY A 182 -15.65 -22.39 12.44
N ARG A 183 -16.83 -21.87 12.04
CA ARG A 183 -18.07 -22.11 12.80
C ARG A 183 -18.11 -23.61 13.12
N GLY A 184 -18.07 -23.94 14.41
CA GLY A 184 -18.10 -25.33 14.85
C GLY A 184 -19.25 -26.05 14.17
N LYS A 185 -18.98 -27.26 13.65
CA LYS A 185 -20.05 -28.16 13.19
C LYS A 185 -21.14 -28.20 14.27
N PRO A 186 -22.43 -27.99 13.94
CA PRO A 186 -23.49 -28.30 14.88
C PRO A 186 -23.30 -29.75 15.31
N ARG A 187 -23.19 -30.00 16.61
CA ARG A 187 -23.30 -31.36 17.13
C ARG A 187 -24.69 -31.85 16.70
N GLY A 188 -24.72 -32.88 15.88
CA GLY A 188 -25.97 -33.53 15.51
C GLY A 188 -26.64 -34.02 16.78
N ASP A 189 -27.81 -33.47 17.07
CA ASP A 189 -28.70 -34.04 18.06
C ASP A 189 -29.14 -35.41 17.54
N ARG A 190 -28.86 -36.42 18.38
CA ARG A 190 -29.41 -37.76 18.24
C ARG A 190 -30.91 -37.68 18.51
N LEU A 191 -31.71 -38.21 17.58
CA LEU A 191 -33.00 -38.80 17.86
C LEU A 191 -32.99 -40.21 17.28
#